data_AF-A0A538P5F1-F1
#
_entry.id   AF-A0A538P5F1-F1
#
_cell.length_a   1.000
_cell.length_b   1.000
_cell.length_c   1.000
_cell.angle_alpha   90.00
_cell.angle_beta   90.00
_cell.angle_gamma   90.00
#
_symmetry.space_group_name_H-M   'P 1'
#
loop_
_entity.id
_entity.type
_entity.pdbx_description
1 polymer ?
#
loop_
_entity_poly.entity_id
_entity_poly.type
_entity_poly.pdbx_seq_one_letter_code
_entity_poly.pdbx_strand_id
1 'polypeptide(L)'
;MGNRRPDFGLRASAVTYVRFGFGALGTTTPSRGWYNGNAKEYPPFGLAAVVHNQFETIHPFQDGNGRVGRLLLINALIKHGLPPLNIELKNRKQYYEALREYQTNGNLRPMLDLMLEEHRRLKAALKR
;
A
#
# COMPACT_ATOMS: atom_id res chain seq x y z
N MET A 1 -15.28 -26.46 -15.71
CA MET A 1 -13.89 -26.57 -15.23
C MET A 1 -13.48 -25.24 -14.64
N GLY A 2 -13.59 -25.10 -13.32
CA GLY A 2 -13.41 -23.83 -12.61
C GLY A 2 -11.94 -23.50 -12.38
N ASN A 3 -11.51 -22.32 -12.83
CA ASN A 3 -10.18 -21.77 -12.54
C ASN A 3 -10.02 -21.58 -11.02
N ARG A 4 -9.25 -22.46 -10.38
CA ARG A 4 -8.75 -22.27 -9.02
C ARG A 4 -7.73 -21.14 -9.03
N ARG A 5 -8.14 -19.97 -8.52
CA ARG A 5 -7.24 -18.82 -8.30
C ARG A 5 -6.23 -19.17 -7.20
N PRO A 6 -4.96 -18.73 -7.30
CA PRO A 6 -3.95 -19.05 -6.29
C PRO A 6 -4.31 -18.44 -4.94
N ASP A 7 -4.43 -19.30 -3.93
CA ASP A 7 -4.55 -18.94 -2.53
C ASP A 7 -3.15 -18.59 -1.99
N PHE A 8 -2.95 -17.33 -1.62
CA PHE A 8 -1.64 -16.78 -1.24
C PHE A 8 -1.30 -16.96 0.25
N GLY A 9 -1.93 -17.91 0.96
CA GLY A 9 -1.50 -18.31 2.31
C GLY A 9 -1.55 -17.19 3.36
N LEU A 10 -2.20 -16.08 3.05
CA LEU A 10 -2.43 -14.97 3.96
C LEU A 10 -3.66 -15.32 4.79
N ARG A 11 -3.50 -15.47 6.10
CA ARG A 11 -4.66 -15.61 7.01
C ARG A 11 -5.64 -14.48 6.70
N ALA A 12 -6.91 -14.81 6.48
CA ALA A 12 -7.97 -13.90 6.04
C ALA A 12 -8.11 -12.61 6.89
N SER A 13 -7.50 -12.58 8.08
CA SER A 13 -7.42 -11.45 9.00
C SER A 13 -6.35 -10.40 8.66
N ALA A 14 -5.30 -10.71 7.87
CA ALA A 14 -4.18 -9.79 7.67
C ALA A 14 -4.38 -8.77 6.52
N VAL A 15 -5.25 -9.09 5.55
CA VAL A 15 -5.47 -8.28 4.33
C VAL A 15 -6.76 -7.45 4.42
N THR A 16 -7.73 -7.91 5.20
CA THR A 16 -9.10 -7.38 5.19
C THR A 16 -9.34 -6.39 6.33
N TYR A 17 -8.53 -6.42 7.39
CA TYR A 17 -8.76 -5.64 8.60
C TYR A 17 -7.43 -5.22 9.21
N VAL A 18 -6.84 -4.14 8.70
CA VAL A 18 -5.88 -3.36 9.49
C VAL A 18 -6.71 -2.40 10.36
N ARG A 19 -7.49 -2.96 11.30
CA ARG A 19 -8.13 -2.19 12.37
C ARG A 19 -7.25 -2.36 13.61
N PHE A 20 -6.16 -1.59 13.67
CA PHE A 20 -5.38 -1.50 14.91
C PHE A 20 -6.24 -0.82 15.98
N GLY A 21 -6.20 -1.38 17.19
CA GLY A 21 -6.98 -0.93 18.35
C GLY A 21 -6.75 0.55 18.66
N PHE A 22 -7.86 1.29 18.71
CA PHE A 22 -7.91 2.67 19.12
C PHE A 22 -7.97 2.75 20.65
N GLY A 23 -6.83 3.02 21.28
CA GLY A 23 -6.77 3.59 22.62
C GLY A 23 -6.61 5.11 22.52
N ALA A 24 -7.70 5.84 22.73
CA ALA A 24 -7.83 7.22 23.24
C ALA A 24 -6.97 8.40 22.72
N LEU A 25 -5.94 8.25 21.88
CA LEU A 25 -5.09 9.37 21.47
C LEU A 25 -4.82 9.28 19.96
N GLY A 26 -5.68 9.95 19.19
CA GLY A 26 -5.59 10.02 17.73
C GLY A 26 -4.24 10.59 17.29
N THR A 27 -3.39 9.74 16.72
CA THR A 27 -2.34 10.00 15.71
C THR A 27 -1.37 8.81 15.73
N THR A 28 -1.55 7.84 14.84
CA THR A 28 -0.53 6.79 14.65
C THR A 28 -0.12 6.72 13.19
N THR A 29 0.89 7.53 12.84
CA THR A 29 1.77 7.28 11.70
C THR A 29 2.35 5.87 11.85
N PRO A 30 2.59 5.10 10.78
CA PRO A 30 3.44 3.94 10.89
C PRO A 30 4.84 4.47 11.25
N SER A 31 5.16 4.40 12.54
CA SER A 31 6.41 4.90 13.07
C SER A 31 7.55 4.07 12.51
N ARG A 32 8.78 4.59 12.59
CA ARG A 32 9.97 3.80 12.25
C ARG A 32 10.01 2.47 13.02
N GLY A 33 9.56 2.48 14.27
CA GLY A 33 9.44 1.28 15.10
C GLY A 33 8.42 0.28 14.54
N TRP A 34 7.22 0.76 14.18
CA TRP A 34 6.19 -0.07 13.54
C TRP A 34 6.71 -0.67 12.23
N TYR A 35 7.32 0.14 11.36
CA TYR A 35 7.86 -0.35 10.09
C TYR A 35 8.91 -1.46 10.31
N ASN A 36 9.89 -1.21 11.17
CA ASN A 36 10.96 -2.17 11.43
C ASN A 36 10.44 -3.48 12.06
N GLY A 37 9.44 -3.40 12.94
CA GLY A 37 8.83 -4.59 13.55
C GLY A 37 8.05 -5.45 12.55
N ASN A 38 7.43 -4.83 11.54
CA ASN A 38 6.55 -5.49 10.59
C ASN A 38 7.23 -5.82 9.24
N ALA A 39 8.41 -5.28 8.97
CA ALA A 39 9.09 -5.41 7.67
C ALA A 39 9.42 -6.84 7.26
N LYS A 40 9.56 -7.77 8.22
CA LYS A 40 9.81 -9.20 7.94
C LYS A 40 8.54 -10.03 7.80
N GLU A 41 7.43 -9.56 8.37
CA GLU A 41 6.19 -10.31 8.48
C GLU A 41 5.22 -9.98 7.33
N TYR A 42 5.22 -8.74 6.86
CA TYR A 42 4.33 -8.29 5.80
C TYR A 42 4.95 -8.46 4.41
N PRO A 43 4.17 -8.86 3.40
CA PRO A 43 4.60 -8.78 2.01
C PRO A 43 5.02 -7.34 1.66
N PRO A 44 6.08 -7.13 0.86
CA PRO A 44 6.58 -5.80 0.56
C PRO A 44 5.54 -4.82 -0.01
N PHE A 45 4.65 -5.29 -0.88
CA PHE A 45 3.54 -4.46 -1.41
C PHE A 45 2.53 -4.08 -0.31
N GLY A 46 2.23 -5.01 0.61
CA GLY A 46 1.41 -4.77 1.81
C GLY A 46 1.99 -3.64 2.66
N LEU A 47 3.26 -3.78 3.02
CA LEU A 47 3.96 -2.79 3.84
C LEU A 47 4.01 -1.41 3.16
N ALA A 48 4.36 -1.37 1.87
CA ALA A 48 4.40 -0.13 1.10
C ALA A 48 3.02 0.54 0.99
N ALA A 49 1.96 -0.24 0.77
CA ALA A 49 0.60 0.27 0.70
C ALA A 49 0.15 0.87 2.05
N VAL A 50 0.42 0.20 3.19
CA VAL A 50 0.06 0.73 4.52
C VAL A 50 0.80 2.03 4.80
N VAL A 51 2.12 2.07 4.59
CA VAL A 51 2.93 3.27 4.83
C VAL A 51 2.40 4.45 4.01
N HIS A 52 2.11 4.21 2.73
CA HIS A 52 1.58 5.20 1.82
C HIS A 52 0.20 5.73 2.25
N ASN A 53 -0.78 4.84 2.43
CA ASN A 53 -2.16 5.24 2.72
C ASN A 53 -2.27 5.93 4.08
N GLN A 54 -1.51 5.46 5.08
CA GLN A 54 -1.52 6.07 6.41
C GLN A 54 -0.89 7.46 6.39
N PHE A 55 0.20 7.67 5.63
CA PHE A 55 0.79 8.99 5.44
C PHE A 55 -0.18 9.96 4.75
N GLU A 56 -0.82 9.53 3.66
CA GLU A 56 -1.81 10.36 2.93
C GLU A 56 -3.04 10.69 3.79
N THR A 57 -3.43 9.79 4.69
CA THR A 57 -4.55 9.98 5.64
C THR A 57 -4.21 11.02 6.71
N ILE A 58 -2.98 11.01 7.23
CA ILE A 58 -2.54 11.99 8.24
C ILE A 58 -2.37 13.37 7.62
N HIS A 59 -1.90 13.42 6.38
CA HIS A 59 -1.75 14.66 5.60
C HIS A 59 -0.96 15.76 6.34
N PRO A 60 0.28 15.49 6.79
CA PRO A 60 0.99 16.35 7.76
C PRO A 60 1.53 17.67 7.19
N PHE A 61 1.60 17.82 5.87
CA PHE A 61 2.15 19.02 5.23
C PHE A 61 1.05 19.89 4.61
N GLN A 62 1.33 21.19 4.41
CA GLN A 62 0.40 22.10 3.73
C GLN A 62 0.22 21.77 2.23
N ASP A 63 1.30 21.35 1.57
CA ASP A 63 1.31 20.86 0.19
C ASP A 63 2.36 19.75 0.05
N GLY A 64 2.24 18.94 -0.99
CA GLY A 64 3.24 17.94 -1.37
C GLY A 64 3.03 16.57 -0.77
N ASN A 65 1.99 16.36 0.04
CA ASN A 65 1.67 15.06 0.64
C ASN A 65 1.66 13.95 -0.42
N GLY A 66 0.88 14.10 -1.49
CA GLY A 66 0.82 13.11 -2.58
C GLY A 66 2.20 12.74 -3.18
N ARG A 67 3.13 13.70 -3.28
CA ARG A 67 4.49 13.45 -3.78
C ARG A 67 5.29 12.65 -2.75
N VAL A 68 5.27 13.07 -1.49
CA VAL A 68 5.98 12.40 -0.40
C VAL A 68 5.42 11.00 -0.15
N GLY A 69 4.09 10.83 -0.14
CA GLY A 69 3.46 9.52 0.04
C GLY A 69 3.88 8.52 -1.04
N ARG A 70 3.98 8.94 -2.31
CA ARG A 70 4.49 8.07 -3.39
C ARG A 70 5.98 7.77 -3.24
N LEU A 71 6.78 8.73 -2.80
CA LEU A 71 8.20 8.49 -2.51
C LEU A 71 8.37 7.49 -1.35
N LEU A 72 7.53 7.55 -0.33
CA LEU A 72 7.55 6.59 0.77
C LEU A 72 7.17 5.18 0.30
N LEU A 73 6.17 5.06 -0.57
CA LEU A 73 5.80 3.81 -1.24
C LEU A 73 7.00 3.23 -2.00
N ILE A 74 7.61 4.04 -2.86
CA ILE A 74 8.76 3.62 -3.68
C ILE A 74 9.94 3.22 -2.79
N ASN A 75 10.25 4.01 -1.76
CA ASN A 75 11.33 3.72 -0.82
C ASN A 75 11.10 2.39 -0.08
N ALA A 76 9.86 2.10 0.34
CA ALA A 76 9.55 0.81 0.95
C ALA A 76 9.80 -0.34 -0.03
N LEU A 77 9.39 -0.22 -1.30
CA LEU A 77 9.64 -1.26 -2.31
C LEU A 77 11.14 -1.47 -2.56
N ILE A 78 11.91 -0.38 -2.73
CA ILE A 78 13.36 -0.45 -2.98
C ILE A 78 14.10 -1.12 -1.81
N LYS A 79 13.72 -0.82 -0.56
CA LYS A 79 14.29 -1.47 0.62
C LYS A 79 14.08 -2.98 0.66
N HIS A 80 13.06 -3.49 -0.03
CA HIS A 80 12.77 -4.90 -0.18
C HIS A 80 13.25 -5.48 -1.53
N GLY A 81 14.13 -4.77 -2.26
CA GLY A 81 14.69 -5.24 -3.53
C GLY A 81 13.70 -5.26 -4.69
N LEU A 82 12.57 -4.55 -4.57
CA LEU A 82 11.59 -4.43 -5.64
C LEU A 82 11.83 -3.15 -6.45
N PRO A 83 11.52 -3.17 -7.77
CA PRO A 83 11.66 -1.99 -8.60
C PRO A 83 10.71 -0.88 -8.15
N PRO A 84 11.07 0.40 -8.40
CA PRO A 84 10.18 1.52 -8.12
C PRO A 84 8.88 1.37 -8.90
N LEU A 85 7.76 1.66 -8.24
CA LEU A 85 6.45 1.58 -8.84
C LEU A 85 5.93 2.99 -9.13
N ASN A 86 5.54 3.23 -10.38
CA ASN A 86 4.88 4.46 -10.78
C ASN A 86 3.40 4.19 -11.04
N ILE A 87 2.51 4.94 -10.39
CA ILE A 87 1.07 4.87 -10.65
C ILE A 87 0.79 5.82 -11.81
N GLU A 88 0.36 5.26 -12.94
CA GLU A 88 0.20 6.04 -14.16
C GLU A 88 -0.93 7.08 -14.05
N LEU A 89 -0.80 8.21 -14.75
CA LEU A 89 -1.81 9.28 -14.76
C LEU A 89 -3.20 8.79 -15.19
N LYS A 90 -3.26 7.81 -16.11
CA LYS A 90 -4.52 7.18 -16.55
C LYS A 90 -5.27 6.49 -15.39
N ASN A 91 -4.53 6.03 -14.38
CA ASN A 91 -5.06 5.35 -13.20
C ASN A 91 -5.33 6.31 -12.03
N ARG A 92 -5.21 7.63 -12.23
CA ARG A 92 -5.42 8.65 -11.19
C ARG A 92 -6.76 8.50 -10.46
N LYS A 93 -7.84 8.20 -11.18
CA LYS A 93 -9.18 8.00 -10.59
C LYS A 93 -9.18 6.82 -9.61
N GLN A 94 -8.72 5.65 -10.06
CA GLN A 94 -8.63 4.43 -9.25
C GLN A 94 -7.75 4.62 -8.01
N TYR A 95 -6.65 5.36 -8.16
CA TYR A 95 -5.77 5.69 -7.05
C TYR A 95 -6.49 6.49 -5.95
N TYR A 96 -7.24 7.54 -6.30
CA TYR A 96 -8.00 8.31 -5.31
C TYR A 96 -9.16 7.52 -4.71
N GLU A 97 -9.81 6.65 -5.48
CA GLU A 97 -10.85 5.74 -4.97
C GLU A 97 -10.26 4.76 -3.96
N ALA A 98 -9.07 4.20 -4.23
CA ALA A 98 -8.37 3.33 -3.30
C ALA A 98 -7.98 4.05 -2.00
N LEU A 99 -7.49 5.29 -2.08
CA LEU A 99 -7.20 6.11 -0.90
C LEU A 99 -8.47 6.36 -0.07
N ARG A 100 -9.58 6.72 -0.73
CA ARG A 100 -10.87 6.97 -0.06
C ARG A 100 -11.39 5.71 0.63
N GLU A 101 -11.28 4.56 -0.03
CA GLU A 101 -11.73 3.27 0.51
C GLU A 101 -10.92 2.89 1.76
N TYR A 102 -9.61 3.13 1.76
CA TYR A 102 -8.80 2.97 2.96
C TYR A 102 -9.22 3.96 4.08
N GLN A 103 -9.41 5.24 3.76
CA GLN A 103 -9.76 6.26 4.74
C GLN A 103 -11.14 6.02 5.38
N THR A 104 -12.11 5.54 4.60
CA THR A 104 -13.49 5.34 5.06
C THR A 104 -13.64 4.00 5.78
N ASN A 105 -13.09 2.93 5.20
CA ASN A 105 -13.39 1.56 5.59
C ASN A 105 -12.17 0.79 6.15
N GLY A 106 -10.97 1.38 6.12
CA GLY A 106 -9.73 0.68 6.47
C GLY A 106 -9.32 -0.41 5.47
N ASN A 107 -9.96 -0.42 4.30
CA ASN A 107 -9.78 -1.47 3.31
C ASN A 107 -8.63 -1.14 2.35
N LEU A 108 -7.52 -1.86 2.53
CA LEU A 108 -6.29 -1.63 1.75
C LEU A 108 -6.29 -2.34 0.39
N ARG A 109 -7.23 -3.26 0.16
CA ARG A 109 -7.23 -4.15 -1.00
C ARG A 109 -7.24 -3.41 -2.35
N PRO A 110 -8.01 -2.34 -2.57
CA PRO A 110 -7.99 -1.64 -3.86
C PRO A 110 -6.62 -1.04 -4.19
N MET A 111 -5.90 -0.52 -3.18
CA MET A 111 -4.54 0.00 -3.39
C MET A 111 -3.60 -1.13 -3.78
N LEU A 112 -3.68 -2.28 -3.09
CA LEU A 112 -2.85 -3.43 -3.40
C LEU A 112 -3.10 -3.96 -4.81
N ASP A 113 -4.37 -4.05 -5.22
CA ASP A 113 -4.74 -4.51 -6.55
C ASP A 113 -4.16 -3.57 -7.63
N LEU A 114 -4.29 -2.26 -7.43
CA LEU A 114 -3.68 -1.25 -8.32
C LEU A 114 -2.15 -1.40 -8.39
N MET A 115 -1.49 -1.54 -7.24
CA MET A 115 -0.03 -1.68 -7.20
C MET A 115 0.47 -2.94 -7.92
N LEU A 116 -0.24 -4.05 -7.76
CA LEU A 116 0.09 -5.31 -8.41
C LEU A 116 -0.14 -5.24 -9.92
N GLU A 117 -1.18 -4.55 -10.37
CA GLU A 117 -1.43 -4.33 -11.80
C GLU A 117 -0.29 -3.53 -12.44
N GLU A 118 0.11 -2.40 -11.84
CA GLU A 118 1.23 -1.59 -12.34
C GLU A 118 2.53 -2.38 -12.33
N HIS A 119 2.76 -3.22 -11.32
CA HIS A 119 3.95 -4.04 -11.25
C HIS A 119 3.98 -5.10 -12.36
N ARG A 120 2.83 -5.71 -12.69
CA ARG A 120 2.73 -6.65 -13.82
C ARG A 120 3.02 -5.97 -15.16
N ARG A 121 2.49 -4.76 -15.36
CA ARG A 121 2.76 -3.96 -16.56
C ARG A 121 4.24 -3.63 -16.68
N LEU A 122 4.88 -3.20 -15.59
CA LEU A 122 6.32 -2.95 -15.54
C LEU A 122 7.14 -4.20 -15.91
N LYS A 123 6.84 -5.36 -15.29
CA LYS A 123 7.52 -6.61 -15.64
C LYS A 123 7.33 -6.99 -17.11
N ALA A 124 6.14 -6.76 -17.68
CA ALA A 124 5.87 -7.04 -19.08
C ALA A 124 6.64 -6.11 -20.03
N ALA A 125 6.84 -4.85 -19.63
CA ALA A 125 7.64 -3.89 -20.39
C ALA A 125 9.15 -4.20 -20.35
N LEU A 126 9.67 -4.66 -19.20
CA LEU A 126 11.09 -5.02 -19.03
C LEU A 126 11.50 -6.35 -19.69
N LYS A 127 10.53 -7.21 -20.04
CA LYS A 127 10.77 -8.49 -20.74
C LYS A 127 10.81 -8.36 -22.26
N ARG A 128 10.62 -7.16 -22.78
CA ARG A 128 10.73 -6.83 -24.21
C ARG A 128 12.15 -6.44 -24.53
#